data_AF-A0A6V7H5S2-F1
#
_entry.id   AF-A0A6V7H5S2-F1
#
_cell.length_a   1.000
_cell.length_b   1.000
_cell.length_c   1.000
_cell.angle_alpha   90.00
_cell.angle_beta   90.00
_cell.angle_gamma   90.00
#
_symmetry.space_group_name_H-M   'P 1'
#
loop_
_entity.id
_entity.type
_entity.pdbx_description
1 polymer ?
#
loop_
_entity_poly.entity_id
_entity_poly.type
_entity_poly.pdbx_seq_one_letter_code
_entity_poly.pdbx_strand_id
1 'polypeptide(L)'
;MVDRVKDKFDSYSLKTFPAKEKCLNAVYNMIAWTYIDTRDLSKIQGRKLRRIYLKHHLGIRVAELPRDSDIGWIRVSDRKKTLKNYRRRLAMASEPLELAWLFHELSRYLIDIRRYDLARFYSKKARDMGQEAGNEQWMLNCQHLFIRIEINQNYRNEAKEAALLALSSSKKLGLDFLVDFYKNAIEVIDDMDMEKLLAFDAIAVRQQLILNLMPDDMKAEVDFLWRRMDAVPADRRLSVMPGCKPLDRKFKLPCKRKTILPGPPTDPEKQARKALLKQYELSKERPGFVDFDQYE
;
A
#
# COMPACT_ATOMS: atom_id res chain seq x y z
N MET A 1 -16.07 12.65 1.74
CA MET A 1 -17.34 13.24 1.24
C MET A 1 -18.52 12.33 1.57
N VAL A 2 -18.48 11.07 1.12
CA VAL A 2 -19.47 10.01 1.41
C VAL A 2 -19.74 9.84 2.90
N ASP A 3 -18.69 9.91 3.72
CA ASP A 3 -18.85 9.80 5.17
C ASP A 3 -19.78 10.86 5.74
N ARG A 4 -19.59 12.13 5.35
CA ARG A 4 -20.42 13.25 5.80
C ARG A 4 -21.88 13.08 5.34
N VAL A 5 -22.06 12.62 4.11
CA VAL A 5 -23.39 12.38 3.53
C VAL A 5 -24.11 11.28 4.32
N LYS A 6 -23.44 10.16 4.59
CA LYS A 6 -23.98 9.07 5.40
C LYS A 6 -24.29 9.50 6.83
N ASP A 7 -23.38 10.20 7.51
CA ASP A 7 -23.59 10.69 8.88
C ASP A 7 -24.82 11.61 8.94
N LYS A 8 -25.01 12.46 7.91
CA LYS A 8 -26.19 13.33 7.81
C LYS A 8 -27.47 12.53 7.59
N PHE A 9 -27.46 11.54 6.68
CA PHE A 9 -28.61 10.67 6.47
C PHE A 9 -28.92 9.80 7.69
N ASP A 10 -27.92 9.39 8.48
CA ASP A 10 -28.10 8.67 9.73
C ASP A 10 -28.72 9.51 10.84
N SER A 11 -28.59 10.84 10.79
CA SER A 11 -29.31 11.73 11.70
C SER A 11 -30.82 11.82 11.43
N TYR A 12 -31.27 11.43 10.23
CA TYR A 12 -32.70 11.44 9.89
C TYR A 12 -33.35 10.10 10.20
N SER A 13 -34.52 10.14 10.84
CA SER A 13 -35.38 8.97 10.98
C SER A 13 -36.07 8.64 9.65
N LEU A 14 -36.40 7.37 9.43
CA LEU A 14 -37.13 6.93 8.23
C LEU A 14 -38.48 7.63 8.06
N LYS A 15 -39.10 8.08 9.16
CA LYS A 15 -40.33 8.89 9.13
C LYS A 15 -40.11 10.29 8.54
N THR A 16 -38.94 10.89 8.83
CA THR A 16 -38.61 12.25 8.38
C THR A 16 -38.10 12.24 6.94
N PHE A 17 -37.39 11.17 6.55
CA PHE A 17 -36.88 11.02 5.20
C PHE A 17 -37.03 9.58 4.68
N PRO A 18 -38.21 9.22 4.13
CA PRO A 18 -38.48 7.86 3.66
C PRO A 18 -37.60 7.43 2.47
N ALA A 19 -37.14 8.38 1.66
CA ALA A 19 -36.29 8.10 0.48
C ALA A 19 -34.79 7.99 0.82
N LYS A 20 -34.42 7.94 2.10
CA LYS A 20 -33.03 7.86 2.59
C LYS A 20 -32.20 6.82 1.86
N GLU A 21 -32.71 5.60 1.79
CA GLU A 21 -32.00 4.47 1.22
C GLU A 21 -31.76 4.64 -0.28
N LYS A 22 -32.76 5.12 -1.03
CA LYS A 22 -32.63 5.41 -2.46
C LYS A 22 -31.54 6.46 -2.72
N CYS A 23 -31.49 7.51 -1.91
CA CYS A 23 -30.45 8.54 -2.02
C CYS A 23 -29.06 7.99 -1.70
N LEU A 24 -28.92 7.17 -0.65
CA LEU A 24 -27.66 6.52 -0.31
C LEU A 24 -27.20 5.56 -1.42
N ASN A 25 -28.10 4.77 -1.98
CA ASN A 25 -27.78 3.86 -3.08
C ASN A 25 -27.31 4.62 -4.32
N ALA A 26 -27.94 5.76 -4.63
CA ALA A 26 -27.47 6.63 -5.70
C ALA A 26 -26.04 7.14 -5.44
N VAL A 27 -25.73 7.54 -4.20
CA VAL A 27 -24.37 7.97 -3.82
C VAL A 27 -23.37 6.82 -3.95
N TYR A 28 -23.69 5.61 -3.48
CA TYR A 28 -22.82 4.45 -3.62
C TYR A 28 -22.56 4.09 -5.09
N ASN A 29 -23.57 4.16 -5.93
CA ASN A 29 -23.41 3.95 -7.37
C ASN A 29 -22.55 5.02 -8.03
N MET A 30 -22.73 6.30 -7.68
CA MET A 30 -21.87 7.38 -8.18
C MET A 30 -20.40 7.16 -7.82
N ILE A 31 -20.10 6.64 -6.63
CA ILE A 31 -18.72 6.31 -6.25
C ILE A 31 -18.18 5.17 -7.12
N ALA A 32 -18.98 4.12 -7.36
CA ALA A 32 -18.56 3.02 -8.22
C ALA A 32 -18.17 3.53 -9.62
N TRP A 33 -18.95 4.47 -10.17
CA TRP A 33 -18.66 5.15 -11.41
C TRP A 33 -17.40 6.00 -11.34
N THR A 34 -17.18 6.76 -10.27
CA THR A 34 -15.96 7.57 -10.14
C THR A 34 -14.69 6.72 -10.22
N TYR A 35 -14.69 5.50 -9.68
CA TYR A 35 -13.58 4.56 -9.80
C TYR A 35 -13.39 4.02 -11.22
N ILE A 36 -14.49 3.82 -11.95
CA ILE A 36 -14.48 3.39 -13.35
C ILE A 36 -13.93 4.50 -14.24
N ASP A 37 -14.39 5.74 -14.04
CA ASP A 37 -14.00 6.89 -14.86
C ASP A 37 -12.51 7.18 -14.78
N THR A 38 -11.86 6.90 -13.64
CA THR A 38 -10.39 7.04 -13.53
C THR A 38 -9.61 6.14 -14.50
N ARG A 39 -10.24 5.10 -15.06
CA ARG A 39 -9.62 4.14 -16.00
C ARG A 39 -9.79 4.56 -17.46
N ASP A 40 -10.45 5.69 -17.72
CA ASP A 40 -10.51 6.26 -19.06
C ASP A 40 -9.17 6.92 -19.41
N LEU A 41 -8.35 6.19 -20.18
CA LEU A 41 -7.07 6.68 -20.68
C LEU A 41 -7.18 7.27 -22.10
N SER A 42 -8.39 7.44 -22.64
CA SER A 42 -8.62 7.92 -24.02
C SER A 42 -8.10 9.34 -24.25
N LYS A 43 -8.17 10.18 -23.22
CA LYS A 43 -7.75 11.60 -23.26
C LYS A 43 -6.23 11.78 -23.24
N ILE A 44 -5.47 10.74 -22.92
CA ILE A 44 -4.02 10.82 -22.78
C ILE A 44 -3.37 10.62 -24.16
N GLN A 45 -2.65 11.64 -24.62
CA GLN A 45 -1.93 11.58 -25.88
C GLN A 45 -0.63 10.77 -25.74
N GLY A 46 -0.36 9.92 -26.73
CA GLY A 46 0.86 9.11 -26.80
C GLY A 46 0.72 7.70 -26.22
N ARG A 47 1.10 6.70 -27.02
CA ARG A 47 1.04 5.27 -26.63
C ARG A 47 1.91 4.96 -25.42
N LYS A 48 3.12 5.54 -25.35
CA LYS A 48 4.06 5.33 -24.24
C LYS A 48 3.48 5.84 -22.92
N LEU A 49 2.91 7.04 -22.92
CA LEU A 49 2.34 7.66 -21.72
C LEU A 49 1.09 6.90 -21.23
N ARG A 50 0.18 6.51 -22.14
CA ARG A 50 -0.96 5.63 -21.82
C ARG A 50 -0.52 4.33 -21.16
N ARG A 51 0.55 3.70 -21.66
CA ARG A 51 1.11 2.46 -21.06
C ARG A 51 1.69 2.69 -19.66
N ILE A 52 2.33 3.84 -19.40
CA ILE A 52 2.80 4.22 -18.05
C ILE A 52 1.61 4.37 -17.10
N TYR A 53 0.56 5.07 -17.54
CA TYR A 53 -0.63 5.32 -16.73
C TYR A 53 -1.39 4.03 -16.43
N LEU A 54 -1.56 3.17 -17.43
CA LEU A 54 -2.11 1.83 -17.27
C LEU A 54 -1.32 1.04 -16.21
N LYS A 55 0.01 0.98 -16.32
CA LYS A 55 0.87 0.31 -15.33
C LYS A 55 0.66 0.88 -13.92
N HIS A 56 0.54 2.20 -13.80
CA HIS A 56 0.25 2.86 -12.53
C HIS A 56 -1.11 2.44 -11.95
N HIS A 57 -2.17 2.38 -12.75
CA HIS A 57 -3.48 1.87 -12.30
C HIS A 57 -3.42 0.42 -11.81
N LEU A 58 -2.62 -0.41 -12.46
CA LEU A 58 -2.39 -1.81 -12.08
C LEU A 58 -1.52 -1.96 -10.81
N GLY A 59 -1.01 -0.85 -10.24
CA GLY A 59 -0.13 -0.88 -9.08
C GLY A 59 1.30 -1.31 -9.39
N ILE A 60 1.69 -1.31 -10.68
CA ILE A 60 3.06 -1.57 -11.12
C ILE A 60 3.87 -0.29 -10.93
N ARG A 61 5.07 -0.41 -10.35
CA ARG A 61 5.99 0.73 -10.17
C ARG A 61 6.39 1.29 -11.53
N VAL A 62 6.25 2.60 -11.70
CA VAL A 62 6.65 3.35 -12.90
C VAL A 62 7.63 4.46 -12.51
N ALA A 63 8.49 4.86 -13.45
CA ALA A 63 9.50 5.89 -13.21
C ALA A 63 8.89 7.29 -13.05
N GLU A 64 7.88 7.60 -13.88
CA GLU A 64 7.13 8.85 -13.85
C GLU A 64 5.72 8.57 -13.38
N LEU A 65 5.32 9.17 -12.26
CA LEU A 65 3.97 9.03 -11.73
C LEU A 65 3.00 9.93 -12.51
N PRO A 66 1.81 9.42 -12.86
CA PRO A 66 0.72 10.24 -13.38
C PRO A 66 0.40 11.42 -12.47
N ARG A 67 -0.03 12.54 -13.05
CA ARG A 67 -0.61 13.63 -12.27
C ARG A 67 -2.03 13.24 -11.85
N ASP A 68 -2.41 13.55 -10.61
CA ASP A 68 -3.78 13.33 -10.10
C ASP A 68 -4.85 13.92 -11.04
N SER A 69 -4.57 15.08 -11.65
CA SER A 69 -5.46 15.77 -12.59
C SER A 69 -5.73 14.97 -13.87
N ASP A 70 -4.76 14.19 -14.32
CA ASP A 70 -4.77 13.57 -15.63
C ASP A 70 -5.59 12.27 -15.61
N ILE A 71 -5.72 11.64 -14.43
CA ILE A 71 -6.49 10.40 -14.20
C ILE A 71 -7.66 10.56 -13.23
N GLY A 72 -7.90 11.76 -12.71
CA GLY A 72 -8.93 12.01 -11.69
C GLY A 72 -8.73 11.17 -10.42
N TRP A 73 -7.48 10.97 -9.99
CA TRP A 73 -7.17 10.02 -8.92
C TRP A 73 -7.90 10.38 -7.62
N ILE A 74 -8.59 9.39 -7.04
CA ILE A 74 -9.34 9.58 -5.79
C ILE A 74 -8.34 9.65 -4.63
N ARG A 75 -8.13 10.85 -4.08
CA ARG A 75 -7.21 11.06 -2.95
C ARG A 75 -7.59 10.22 -1.74
N VAL A 76 -6.57 9.60 -1.15
CA VAL A 76 -6.71 8.85 0.11
C VAL A 76 -6.70 9.85 1.27
N SER A 77 -7.77 9.83 2.08
CA SER A 77 -7.87 10.63 3.31
C SER A 77 -6.89 10.14 4.39
N ASP A 78 -6.79 10.87 5.51
CA ASP A 78 -5.93 10.50 6.66
C ASP A 78 -6.13 9.02 7.08
N ARG A 79 -5.07 8.23 6.86
CA ARG A 79 -5.03 6.77 6.95
C ARG A 79 -5.55 6.23 8.29
N LYS A 80 -5.16 6.84 9.42
CA LYS A 80 -5.53 6.35 10.76
C LYS A 80 -7.00 6.60 11.06
N LYS A 81 -7.49 7.80 10.75
CA LYS A 81 -8.90 8.19 10.97
C LYS A 81 -9.84 7.39 10.08
N THR A 82 -9.46 7.19 8.82
CA THR A 82 -10.23 6.43 7.84
C THR A 82 -10.42 4.98 8.26
N LEU A 83 -9.38 4.29 8.75
CA LEU A 83 -9.51 2.90 9.22
C LEU A 83 -10.46 2.77 10.42
N LYS A 84 -10.38 3.69 11.39
CA LYS A 84 -11.28 3.70 12.56
C LYS A 84 -12.74 3.89 12.13
N ASN A 85 -12.98 4.78 11.17
CA ASN A 85 -14.31 5.03 10.63
C ASN A 85 -14.86 3.81 9.89
N TYR A 86 -14.08 3.16 9.03
CA TYR A 86 -14.53 1.96 8.31
C TYR A 86 -14.86 0.79 9.25
N ARG A 87 -14.06 0.57 10.30
CA ARG A 87 -14.38 -0.46 11.31
C ARG A 87 -15.70 -0.20 12.01
N ARG A 88 -15.94 1.05 12.44
CA ARG A 88 -17.22 1.44 13.06
C ARG A 88 -18.40 1.24 12.11
N ARG A 89 -18.25 1.65 10.85
CA ARG A 89 -19.32 1.57 9.84
C ARG A 89 -19.65 0.14 9.45
N LEU A 90 -18.63 -0.70 9.24
CA LEU A 90 -18.83 -2.11 8.95
C LEU A 90 -19.61 -2.85 10.04
N ALA A 91 -19.47 -2.43 11.31
CA ALA A 91 -20.25 -3.01 12.40
C ALA A 91 -21.73 -2.56 12.41
N MET A 92 -22.08 -1.50 11.70
CA MET A 92 -23.42 -0.90 11.66
C MET A 92 -24.13 -1.09 10.32
N ALA A 93 -23.40 -1.41 9.26
CA ALA A 93 -23.93 -1.56 7.91
C ALA A 93 -24.54 -2.96 7.72
N SER A 94 -25.75 -2.98 7.17
CA SER A 94 -26.45 -4.21 6.76
C SER A 94 -26.72 -4.28 5.26
N GLU A 95 -26.80 -3.12 4.60
CA GLU A 95 -27.18 -3.05 3.19
C GLU A 95 -26.07 -3.57 2.26
N PRO A 96 -26.37 -4.49 1.32
CA PRO A 96 -25.37 -5.09 0.44
C PRO A 96 -24.54 -4.06 -0.33
N LEU A 97 -25.18 -2.99 -0.83
CA LEU A 97 -24.50 -1.96 -1.60
C LEU A 97 -23.55 -1.10 -0.74
N GLU A 98 -23.94 -0.81 0.50
CA GLU A 98 -23.08 -0.12 1.47
C GLU A 98 -21.89 -1.00 1.86
N LEU A 99 -22.14 -2.29 2.10
CA LEU A 99 -21.11 -3.27 2.43
C LEU A 99 -20.12 -3.46 1.28
N ALA A 100 -20.58 -3.52 0.04
CA ALA A 100 -19.73 -3.58 -1.15
C ALA A 100 -18.75 -2.39 -1.19
N TRP A 101 -19.26 -1.17 -0.99
CA TRP A 101 -18.45 0.04 -0.91
C TRP A 101 -17.45 -0.01 0.25
N LEU A 102 -17.90 -0.31 1.47
CA LEU A 102 -17.04 -0.31 2.67
C LEU A 102 -15.92 -1.35 2.58
N PHE A 103 -16.23 -2.57 2.12
CA PHE A 103 -15.22 -3.61 1.93
C PHE A 103 -14.25 -3.27 0.80
N HIS A 104 -14.72 -2.65 -0.29
CA HIS A 104 -13.85 -2.17 -1.37
C HIS A 104 -12.86 -1.11 -0.87
N GLU A 105 -13.35 -0.10 -0.15
CA GLU A 105 -12.49 0.94 0.44
C GLU A 105 -11.46 0.37 1.42
N LEU A 106 -11.89 -0.57 2.28
CA LEU A 106 -10.99 -1.23 3.22
C LEU A 106 -9.93 -2.05 2.48
N SER A 107 -10.32 -2.77 1.42
CA SER A 107 -9.37 -3.54 0.60
C SER A 107 -8.37 -2.62 -0.09
N ARG A 108 -8.82 -1.51 -0.67
CA ARG A 108 -7.96 -0.48 -1.27
C ARG A 108 -6.94 0.04 -0.26
N TYR A 109 -7.37 0.36 0.96
CA TYR A 109 -6.48 0.77 2.05
C TYR A 109 -5.45 -0.31 2.40
N LEU A 110 -5.86 -1.58 2.45
CA LEU A 110 -4.98 -2.70 2.76
C LEU A 110 -3.93 -2.95 1.67
N ILE A 111 -4.27 -2.72 0.40
CA ILE A 111 -3.31 -2.72 -0.72
C ILE A 111 -2.24 -1.64 -0.49
N ASP A 112 -2.64 -0.43 -0.11
CA ASP A 112 -1.72 0.69 0.08
C ASP A 112 -0.72 0.45 1.24
N ILE A 113 -1.12 -0.28 2.28
CA ILE A 113 -0.22 -0.72 3.36
C ILE A 113 0.44 -2.09 3.12
N ARG A 114 0.34 -2.63 1.90
CA ARG A 114 0.94 -3.91 1.47
C ARG A 114 0.48 -5.14 2.27
N ARG A 115 -0.74 -5.12 2.82
CA ARG A 115 -1.35 -6.27 3.53
C ARG A 115 -2.26 -7.04 2.58
N TYR A 116 -1.65 -7.68 1.58
CA TYR A 116 -2.35 -8.25 0.43
C TYR A 116 -3.29 -9.41 0.76
N ASP A 117 -2.95 -10.29 1.71
CA ASP A 117 -3.83 -11.40 2.07
C ASP A 117 -5.16 -10.91 2.64
N LEU A 118 -5.09 -9.89 3.50
CA LEU A 118 -6.26 -9.27 4.09
C LEU A 118 -7.02 -8.45 3.04
N ALA A 119 -6.30 -7.76 2.14
CA ALA A 119 -6.90 -7.06 1.03
C ALA A 119 -7.70 -8.00 0.13
N ARG A 120 -7.15 -9.18 -0.19
CA ARG A 120 -7.81 -10.22 -1.00
C ARG A 120 -9.07 -10.73 -0.32
N PHE A 121 -9.02 -10.99 0.98
CA PHE A 121 -10.18 -11.41 1.76
C PHE A 121 -11.32 -10.38 1.70
N TYR A 122 -11.03 -9.10 1.95
CA TYR A 122 -12.06 -8.07 1.90
C TYR A 122 -12.51 -7.73 0.47
N SER A 123 -11.64 -7.87 -0.54
CA SER A 123 -12.05 -7.77 -1.95
C SER A 123 -13.05 -8.86 -2.33
N LYS A 124 -12.90 -10.09 -1.82
CA LYS A 124 -13.89 -11.17 -2.01
C LYS A 124 -15.23 -10.78 -1.40
N LYS A 125 -15.23 -10.34 -0.14
CA LYS A 125 -16.46 -9.85 0.51
C LYS A 125 -17.12 -8.70 -0.26
N ALA A 126 -16.34 -7.73 -0.72
CA ALA A 126 -16.86 -6.62 -1.51
C ALA A 126 -17.53 -7.09 -2.80
N ARG A 127 -16.91 -8.04 -3.51
CA ARG A 127 -17.46 -8.63 -4.73
C ARG A 127 -18.75 -9.40 -4.44
N ASP A 128 -18.77 -10.21 -3.40
CA ASP A 128 -19.93 -11.04 -3.04
C ASP A 128 -21.13 -10.15 -2.67
N MET A 129 -20.90 -9.06 -1.91
CA MET A 129 -21.93 -8.05 -1.62
C MET A 129 -22.36 -7.26 -2.86
N GLY A 130 -21.42 -6.97 -3.78
CA GLY A 130 -21.75 -6.35 -5.07
C GLY A 130 -22.62 -7.24 -5.95
N GLN A 131 -22.38 -8.56 -5.92
CA GLN A 131 -23.20 -9.56 -6.60
C GLN A 131 -24.59 -9.67 -5.96
N GLU A 132 -24.68 -9.70 -4.62
CA GLU A 132 -25.95 -9.68 -3.90
C GLU A 132 -26.77 -8.42 -4.19
N ALA A 133 -26.11 -7.27 -4.32
CA ALA A 133 -26.74 -6.02 -4.74
C ALA A 133 -27.08 -5.95 -6.25
N GLY A 134 -26.74 -6.97 -7.04
CA GLY A 134 -26.91 -6.95 -8.50
C GLY A 134 -26.14 -5.83 -9.21
N ASN A 135 -25.01 -5.40 -8.65
CA ASN A 135 -24.27 -4.21 -9.08
C ASN A 135 -22.97 -4.58 -9.80
N GLU A 136 -23.03 -4.61 -11.13
CA GLU A 136 -21.89 -4.97 -11.99
C GLU A 136 -20.73 -3.97 -11.86
N GLN A 137 -20.99 -2.68 -11.56
CA GLN A 137 -19.94 -1.68 -11.37
C GLN A 137 -19.05 -2.02 -10.16
N TRP A 138 -19.65 -2.40 -9.03
CA TRP A 138 -18.90 -2.84 -7.86
C TRP A 138 -18.17 -4.16 -8.10
N MET A 139 -18.79 -5.11 -8.80
CA MET A 139 -18.12 -6.36 -9.18
C MET A 139 -16.86 -6.08 -10.01
N LEU A 140 -16.96 -5.24 -11.05
CA LEU A 140 -15.83 -4.83 -11.89
C LEU A 140 -14.75 -4.11 -11.09
N ASN A 141 -15.12 -3.21 -10.17
CA ASN A 141 -14.17 -2.52 -9.30
C ASN A 141 -13.41 -3.49 -8.38
N CYS A 142 -14.08 -4.52 -7.86
CA CYS A 142 -13.43 -5.57 -7.08
C CYS A 142 -12.47 -6.40 -7.95
N GLN A 143 -12.83 -6.73 -9.19
CA GLN A 143 -11.91 -7.40 -10.12
C GLN A 143 -10.65 -6.57 -10.37
N HIS A 144 -10.79 -5.25 -10.48
CA HIS A 144 -9.63 -4.36 -10.58
C HIS A 144 -8.72 -4.41 -9.34
N LEU A 145 -9.30 -4.49 -8.13
CA LEU A 145 -8.51 -4.68 -6.91
C LEU A 145 -7.78 -6.04 -6.90
N PHE A 146 -8.43 -7.12 -7.34
CA PHE A 146 -7.76 -8.42 -7.48
C PHE A 146 -6.55 -8.32 -8.40
N ILE A 147 -6.70 -7.72 -9.60
CA ILE A 147 -5.56 -7.54 -10.51
C ILE A 147 -4.39 -6.84 -9.80
N ARG A 148 -4.66 -5.75 -9.06
CA ARG A 148 -3.61 -5.03 -8.30
C ARG A 148 -2.97 -5.90 -7.22
N ILE A 149 -3.76 -6.68 -6.49
CA ILE A 149 -3.28 -7.60 -5.44
C ILE A 149 -2.39 -8.68 -6.05
N GLU A 150 -2.91 -9.38 -7.06
CA GLU A 150 -2.24 -10.52 -7.69
C GLU A 150 -0.94 -10.11 -8.39
N ILE A 151 -0.92 -8.96 -9.08
CA ILE A 151 0.31 -8.38 -9.63
C ILE A 151 1.35 -8.12 -8.54
N ASN A 152 0.95 -7.55 -7.40
CA ASN A 152 1.88 -7.25 -6.32
C ASN A 152 2.36 -8.49 -5.55
N GLN A 153 1.59 -9.58 -5.57
CA GLN A 153 1.98 -10.87 -5.00
C GLN A 153 2.64 -11.81 -6.02
N ASN A 154 2.90 -11.33 -7.24
CA ASN A 154 3.53 -12.08 -8.32
C ASN A 154 2.72 -13.31 -8.79
N TYR A 155 1.40 -13.25 -8.72
CA TYR A 155 0.48 -14.29 -9.18
C TYR A 155 -0.07 -13.93 -10.57
N ARG A 156 0.71 -14.20 -11.61
CA ARG A 156 0.40 -13.78 -12.99
C ARG A 156 -0.88 -14.40 -13.54
N ASN A 157 -1.09 -15.69 -13.31
CA ASN A 157 -2.23 -16.41 -13.87
C ASN A 157 -3.54 -15.91 -13.25
N GLU A 158 -3.52 -15.70 -11.93
CA GLU A 158 -4.63 -15.18 -11.14
C GLU A 158 -4.92 -13.72 -11.51
N ALA A 159 -3.87 -12.90 -11.73
CA ALA A 159 -4.04 -11.53 -12.23
C ALA A 159 -4.69 -11.51 -13.62
N LYS A 160 -4.28 -12.42 -14.51
CA LYS A 160 -4.84 -12.55 -15.86
C LYS A 160 -6.28 -13.02 -15.83
N GLU A 161 -6.62 -13.98 -14.98
CA GLU A 161 -8.00 -14.43 -14.78
C GLU A 161 -8.88 -13.27 -14.29
N ALA A 162 -8.44 -12.52 -13.27
CA ALA A 162 -9.14 -11.35 -12.78
C ALA A 162 -9.31 -10.27 -13.87
N ALA A 163 -8.30 -10.07 -14.73
CA ALA A 163 -8.38 -9.14 -15.86
C ALA A 163 -9.38 -9.60 -16.93
N LEU A 164 -9.48 -10.90 -17.22
CA LEU A 164 -10.48 -11.47 -18.12
C LEU A 164 -11.91 -11.31 -17.58
N LEU A 165 -12.09 -11.50 -16.27
CA LEU A 165 -13.38 -11.25 -15.60
C LEU A 165 -13.75 -9.76 -15.62
N ALA A 166 -12.78 -8.87 -15.43
CA ALA A 166 -13.02 -7.43 -15.56
C ALA A 166 -13.35 -7.03 -17.01
N LEU A 167 -12.71 -7.65 -18.00
CA LEU A 167 -12.99 -7.46 -19.42
C LEU A 167 -14.42 -7.90 -19.78
N SER A 168 -14.88 -9.05 -19.27
CA SER A 168 -16.26 -9.51 -19.51
C SER A 168 -17.28 -8.58 -18.87
N SER A 169 -17.01 -8.11 -17.65
CA SER A 169 -17.84 -7.12 -16.94
C SER A 169 -17.90 -5.79 -17.72
N SER A 170 -16.78 -5.37 -18.30
CA SER A 170 -16.70 -4.14 -19.13
C SER A 170 -17.56 -4.23 -20.39
N LYS A 171 -17.56 -5.41 -21.03
CA LYS A 171 -18.43 -5.68 -22.19
C LYS A 171 -19.91 -5.66 -21.81
N LYS A 172 -20.28 -6.23 -20.65
CA LYS A 172 -21.66 -6.20 -20.16
C LYS A 172 -22.15 -4.77 -19.88
N LEU A 173 -21.27 -3.92 -19.37
CA LEU A 173 -21.57 -2.50 -19.13
C LEU A 173 -21.62 -1.66 -20.42
N GLY A 174 -21.14 -2.20 -21.56
CA GLY A 174 -21.13 -1.49 -22.85
C GLY A 174 -20.14 -0.34 -22.92
N LEU A 175 -19.01 -0.41 -22.20
CA LEU A 175 -18.04 0.69 -22.08
C LEU A 175 -16.76 0.36 -22.86
N ASP A 176 -16.63 0.91 -24.07
CA ASP A 176 -15.51 0.61 -24.99
C ASP A 176 -14.14 0.98 -24.40
N PHE A 177 -14.04 2.13 -23.73
CA PHE A 177 -12.77 2.56 -23.12
C PHE A 177 -12.29 1.58 -22.05
N LEU A 178 -13.20 0.92 -21.30
CA LEU A 178 -12.84 -0.11 -20.34
C LEU A 178 -12.43 -1.41 -21.03
N VAL A 179 -13.12 -1.78 -22.10
CA VAL A 179 -12.76 -2.95 -22.90
C VAL A 179 -11.32 -2.81 -23.40
N ASP A 180 -10.96 -1.64 -23.92
CA ASP A 180 -9.59 -1.34 -24.35
C ASP A 180 -8.62 -1.30 -23.17
N PHE A 181 -9.01 -0.71 -22.04
CA PHE A 181 -8.20 -0.68 -20.83
C PHE A 181 -7.81 -2.09 -20.37
N TYR A 182 -8.77 -3.01 -20.26
CA TYR A 182 -8.51 -4.36 -19.77
C TYR A 182 -7.84 -5.27 -20.81
N LYS A 183 -8.06 -5.07 -22.11
CA LYS A 183 -7.26 -5.72 -23.16
C LYS A 183 -5.78 -5.35 -23.02
N ASN A 184 -5.49 -4.05 -22.92
CA ASN A 184 -4.12 -3.57 -22.72
C ASN A 184 -3.56 -4.04 -21.37
N ALA A 185 -4.38 -4.16 -20.32
CA ALA A 185 -3.94 -4.68 -19.03
C ALA A 185 -3.48 -6.14 -19.14
N ILE A 186 -4.20 -6.98 -19.88
CA ILE A 186 -3.82 -8.37 -20.14
C ILE A 186 -2.48 -8.43 -20.89
N GLU A 187 -2.29 -7.62 -21.93
CA GLU A 187 -1.01 -7.52 -22.63
C GLU A 187 0.12 -7.12 -21.68
N VAL A 188 -0.10 -6.11 -20.83
CA VAL A 188 0.89 -5.67 -19.84
C VAL A 188 1.23 -6.78 -18.86
N ILE A 189 0.24 -7.53 -18.36
CA ILE A 189 0.43 -8.68 -17.46
C ILE A 189 1.21 -9.79 -18.17
N ASP A 190 0.93 -10.02 -19.45
CA ASP A 190 1.62 -11.05 -20.22
C ASP A 190 3.09 -10.70 -20.51
N ASP A 191 3.38 -9.40 -20.66
CA ASP A 191 4.73 -8.86 -20.87
C ASP A 191 5.54 -8.71 -19.55
N MET A 192 4.99 -9.09 -18.38
CA MET A 192 5.70 -8.95 -17.11
C MET A 192 6.76 -10.05 -16.94
N ASP A 193 8.03 -9.64 -16.95
CA ASP A 193 9.16 -10.45 -16.48
C ASP A 193 9.07 -10.61 -14.95
N MET A 194 8.55 -11.75 -14.49
CA MET A 194 8.39 -12.08 -13.07
C MET A 194 9.72 -12.06 -12.30
N GLU A 195 10.82 -12.39 -12.97
CA GLU A 195 12.17 -12.38 -12.39
C GLU A 195 12.64 -10.98 -11.99
N LYS A 196 12.19 -9.92 -12.68
CA LYS A 196 12.59 -8.53 -12.36
C LYS A 196 11.82 -7.94 -11.16
N LEU A 197 10.66 -8.50 -10.82
CA LEU A 197 9.84 -8.07 -9.67
C LEU A 197 10.08 -8.91 -8.41
N LEU A 198 10.58 -10.14 -8.57
CA LEU A 198 11.10 -11.01 -7.51
C LEU A 198 12.48 -10.61 -6.99
N ALA A 199 12.99 -9.43 -7.38
CA ALA A 199 14.09 -8.80 -6.68
C ALA A 199 13.62 -8.40 -5.26
N PHE A 200 13.48 -9.39 -4.39
CA PHE A 200 13.44 -9.26 -2.94
C PHE A 200 14.61 -8.40 -2.45
N ASP A 201 15.67 -8.31 -3.26
CA ASP A 201 16.74 -7.35 -3.11
C ASP A 201 16.82 -6.35 -4.28
N ALA A 202 15.83 -5.46 -4.34
CA ALA A 202 15.87 -4.29 -5.25
C ALA A 202 17.12 -3.42 -5.03
N ILE A 203 17.81 -3.57 -3.89
CA ILE A 203 19.10 -2.95 -3.62
C ILE A 203 20.19 -3.70 -4.38
N ALA A 204 20.27 -5.04 -4.28
CA ALA A 204 21.23 -5.84 -5.05
C ALA A 204 21.10 -5.66 -6.56
N VAL A 205 19.89 -5.60 -7.11
CA VAL A 205 19.69 -5.34 -8.55
C VAL A 205 20.21 -3.97 -8.95
N ARG A 206 20.01 -2.95 -8.09
CA ARG A 206 20.59 -1.62 -8.33
C ARG A 206 22.11 -1.62 -8.18
N GLN A 207 22.66 -2.33 -7.21
CA GLN A 207 24.11 -2.47 -7.03
C GLN A 207 24.74 -3.10 -8.28
N GLN A 208 24.15 -4.17 -8.81
CA GLN A 208 24.58 -4.81 -10.06
C GLN A 208 24.45 -3.89 -11.28
N LEU A 209 23.38 -3.10 -11.37
CA LEU A 209 23.25 -2.10 -12.43
C LEU A 209 24.36 -1.03 -12.35
N ILE A 210 24.66 -0.55 -11.14
CA ILE A 210 25.75 0.42 -10.91
C ILE A 210 27.08 -0.19 -11.31
N LEU A 211 27.37 -1.43 -10.90
CA LEU A 211 28.56 -2.18 -11.32
C LEU A 211 28.70 -2.25 -12.84
N ASN A 212 27.62 -2.57 -13.54
CA ASN A 212 27.64 -2.70 -15.00
C ASN A 212 27.92 -1.39 -15.73
N LEU A 213 27.53 -0.25 -15.15
CA LEU A 213 27.74 1.09 -15.71
C LEU A 213 29.10 1.69 -15.34
N MET A 214 29.83 1.09 -14.40
CA MET A 214 31.13 1.59 -13.96
C MET A 214 32.26 1.18 -14.91
N PRO A 215 33.34 1.97 -14.99
CA PRO A 215 34.57 1.56 -15.68
C PRO A 215 35.22 0.35 -14.99
N ASP A 216 35.90 -0.50 -15.77
CA ASP A 216 36.36 -1.83 -15.32
C ASP A 216 37.38 -1.79 -14.15
N ASP A 217 38.16 -0.71 -14.05
CA ASP A 217 39.12 -0.46 -12.98
C ASP A 217 38.44 -0.22 -11.61
N MET A 218 37.28 0.41 -11.59
CA MET A 218 36.55 0.75 -10.36
C MET A 218 35.55 -0.33 -9.92
N LYS A 219 35.17 -1.26 -10.81
CA LYS A 219 34.17 -2.31 -10.49
C LYS A 219 34.57 -3.13 -9.27
N ALA A 220 35.83 -3.54 -9.19
CA ALA A 220 36.32 -4.38 -8.09
C ALA A 220 36.31 -3.66 -6.74
N GLU A 221 36.67 -2.37 -6.71
CA GLU A 221 36.70 -1.58 -5.48
C GLU A 221 35.31 -1.37 -4.90
N VAL A 222 34.33 -1.11 -5.77
CA VAL A 222 32.98 -0.85 -5.31
C VAL A 222 32.24 -2.15 -5.00
N ASP A 223 32.49 -3.26 -5.73
CA ASP A 223 32.05 -4.60 -5.31
C ASP A 223 32.50 -4.93 -3.88
N PHE A 224 33.75 -4.63 -3.57
CA PHE A 224 34.29 -4.76 -2.23
C PHE A 224 33.60 -3.83 -1.21
N LEU A 225 33.26 -2.59 -1.59
CA LEU A 225 32.53 -1.65 -0.73
C LEU A 225 31.12 -2.16 -0.40
N TRP A 226 30.36 -2.65 -1.39
CA TRP A 226 29.01 -3.18 -1.14
C TRP A 226 29.04 -4.37 -0.20
N ARG A 227 29.96 -5.33 -0.39
CA ARG A 227 30.16 -6.47 0.53
C ARG A 227 30.45 -6.01 1.96
N ARG A 228 31.21 -4.91 2.13
CA ARG A 228 31.50 -4.33 3.44
C ARG A 228 30.28 -3.62 4.06
N MET A 229 29.46 -2.98 3.24
CA MET A 229 28.22 -2.36 3.70
C MET A 229 27.20 -3.42 4.13
N ASP A 230 27.11 -4.55 3.43
CA ASP A 230 26.16 -5.61 3.76
C ASP A 230 26.49 -6.33 5.07
N ALA A 231 27.76 -6.37 5.47
CA ALA A 231 28.20 -6.87 6.77
C ALA A 231 27.81 -5.98 7.96
N VAL A 232 27.23 -4.80 7.71
CA VAL A 232 26.84 -3.81 8.73
C VAL A 232 25.30 -3.64 8.72
N PRO A 233 24.64 -3.48 9.88
CA PRO A 233 23.19 -3.22 9.96
C PRO A 233 22.77 -2.01 9.09
N ALA A 234 21.57 -2.07 8.53
CA ALA A 234 21.04 -1.11 7.55
C ALA A 234 21.26 0.36 7.97
N ASP A 235 20.95 0.70 9.21
CA ASP A 235 21.06 2.04 9.79
C ASP A 235 22.49 2.62 9.79
N ARG A 236 23.50 1.76 9.63
CA ARG A 236 24.92 2.12 9.71
C ARG A 236 25.68 1.87 8.42
N ARG A 237 25.02 1.44 7.33
CA ARG A 237 25.70 1.16 6.06
C ARG A 237 26.41 2.40 5.49
N LEU A 238 25.86 3.59 5.69
CA LEU A 238 26.46 4.87 5.29
C LEU A 238 27.66 5.32 6.15
N SER A 239 27.99 4.59 7.23
CA SER A 239 29.20 4.85 8.03
C SER A 239 30.45 4.15 7.48
N VAL A 240 30.29 3.28 6.48
CA VAL A 240 31.39 2.60 5.80
C VAL A 240 31.98 3.57 4.78
N MET A 241 33.15 4.12 5.08
CA MET A 241 33.87 5.01 4.17
C MET A 241 34.70 4.21 3.14
N PRO A 242 34.63 4.55 1.84
CA PRO A 242 35.54 4.02 0.83
C PRO A 242 37.01 4.28 1.21
N GLY A 243 37.90 3.30 0.98
CA GLY A 243 39.33 3.42 1.26
C GLY A 243 39.75 3.30 2.73
N CYS A 244 38.84 3.39 3.70
CA CYS A 244 39.17 3.20 5.12
C CYS A 244 39.06 1.73 5.50
N LYS A 245 40.09 1.13 6.12
CA LYS A 245 39.98 -0.23 6.71
C LYS A 245 38.96 -0.22 7.87
N PRO A 246 38.13 -1.25 8.05
CA PRO A 246 37.22 -1.29 9.19
C PRO A 246 38.03 -1.26 10.47
N LEU A 247 37.69 -0.34 11.38
CA LEU A 247 38.26 -0.30 12.72
C LEU A 247 38.00 -1.65 13.39
N ASP A 248 39.08 -2.34 13.72
CA ASP A 248 39.06 -3.62 14.42
C ASP A 248 38.21 -3.47 15.69
N ARG A 249 37.15 -4.27 15.86
CA ARG A 249 36.31 -4.24 17.07
C ARG A 249 37.08 -4.67 18.32
N LYS A 250 38.24 -5.30 18.17
CA LYS A 250 39.18 -5.54 19.29
C LYS A 250 39.92 -4.28 19.71
N PHE A 251 39.94 -3.24 18.87
CA PHE A 251 40.45 -1.93 19.25
C PHE A 251 39.42 -1.20 20.09
N LYS A 252 39.50 -1.39 21.40
CA LYS A 252 38.79 -0.55 22.37
C LYS A 252 39.34 0.87 22.25
N LEU A 253 38.65 1.75 21.54
CA LEU A 253 38.91 3.18 21.66
C LEU A 253 38.76 3.55 23.15
N PRO A 254 39.79 4.10 23.82
CA PRO A 254 39.74 4.39 25.25
C PRO A 254 38.77 5.53 25.59
N CYS A 255 38.13 6.13 24.59
CA CYS A 255 37.29 7.29 24.75
C CYS A 255 35.82 6.90 24.93
N LYS A 256 35.39 6.74 26.19
CA LYS A 256 33.99 7.08 26.53
C LYS A 256 33.76 8.50 26.01
N ARG A 257 32.73 8.73 25.18
CA ARG A 257 32.31 10.07 24.74
C ARG A 257 32.08 10.92 25.98
N LYS A 258 33.08 11.72 26.37
CA LYS A 258 32.93 12.78 27.36
C LYS A 258 32.58 14.02 26.57
N THR A 259 31.31 14.41 26.60
CA THR A 259 30.91 15.74 26.18
C THR A 259 31.57 16.75 27.12
N ILE A 260 32.21 17.78 26.57
CA ILE A 260 32.87 18.86 27.34
C ILE A 260 31.81 19.81 27.93
N LEU A 261 30.58 19.76 27.41
CA LEU A 261 29.45 20.47 27.97
C LEU A 261 28.98 19.76 29.25
N PRO A 262 28.93 20.46 30.41
CA PRO A 262 28.28 19.91 31.58
C PRO A 262 26.82 19.60 31.22
N GLY A 263 26.41 18.35 31.48
CA GLY A 263 25.01 17.98 31.34
C GLY A 263 24.13 18.84 32.26
N PRO A 264 22.83 19.01 31.96
CA PRO A 264 21.93 19.72 32.84
C PRO A 264 21.97 19.09 34.25
N PRO A 265 21.89 19.92 35.31
CA PRO A 265 21.97 19.44 36.69
C PRO A 265 20.95 18.35 36.93
N THR A 266 21.41 17.28 37.56
CA THR A 266 20.62 16.10 37.83
C THR A 266 19.51 16.43 38.81
N ASP A 267 18.27 16.45 38.34
CA ASP A 267 17.09 16.71 39.18
C ASP A 267 16.83 15.51 40.12
N PRO A 268 17.01 15.69 41.44
CA PRO A 268 16.88 14.62 42.41
C PRO A 268 15.46 14.06 42.49
N GLU A 269 14.43 14.89 42.27
CA GLU A 269 13.04 14.45 42.28
C GLU A 269 12.74 13.57 41.07
N LYS A 270 13.27 13.95 39.90
CA LYS A 270 13.13 13.18 38.67
C LYS A 270 13.83 11.83 38.77
N GLN A 271 14.95 11.76 39.48
CA GLN A 271 15.64 10.49 39.76
C GLN A 271 14.89 9.63 40.77
N ALA A 272 14.40 10.21 41.87
CA ALA A 272 13.59 9.50 42.85
C ALA A 272 12.32 8.92 42.21
N ARG A 273 11.65 9.69 41.35
CA ARG A 273 10.47 9.24 40.61
C ARG A 273 10.79 8.11 39.64
N LYS A 274 11.92 8.18 38.92
CA LYS A 274 12.37 7.07 38.05
C LYS A 274 12.70 5.82 38.85
N ALA A 275 13.37 5.95 39.99
CA ALA A 275 13.70 4.81 40.85
C ALA A 275 12.43 4.14 41.41
N LEU A 276 11.45 4.96 41.82
CA LEU A 276 10.17 4.48 42.33
C LEU A 276 9.34 3.79 41.24
N LEU A 277 9.24 4.38 40.04
CA LEU A 277 8.55 3.74 38.91
C LEU A 277 9.18 2.39 38.50
N LYS A 278 10.50 2.28 38.61
CA LYS A 278 11.23 1.05 38.30
C LYS A 278 10.97 -0.07 39.31
N GLN A 279 10.60 0.26 40.55
CA GLN A 279 10.17 -0.72 41.55
C GLN A 279 8.79 -1.31 41.25
N TYR A 280 7.96 -0.58 40.49
CA TYR A 280 6.62 -1.01 40.06
C TYR A 280 6.56 -1.39 38.58
N GLU A 281 7.70 -1.47 37.89
CA GLU A 281 7.76 -2.04 36.55
C GLU A 281 7.33 -3.51 36.63
N LEU A 282 6.26 -3.85 35.90
CA LEU A 282 5.74 -5.21 35.82
C LEU A 282 6.86 -6.17 35.40
N SER A 283 6.96 -7.32 36.06
CA SER A 283 7.88 -8.38 35.62
C SER A 283 7.59 -8.71 34.15
N LYS A 284 8.65 -8.75 33.34
CA LYS A 284 8.56 -9.01 31.89
C LYS A 284 7.93 -10.37 31.57
N GLU A 285 7.88 -11.26 32.54
CA GLU A 285 7.27 -12.58 32.45
C GLU A 285 5.80 -12.52 32.90
N ARG A 286 4.95 -11.90 32.08
CA ARG A 286 3.54 -12.29 32.08
C ARG A 286 3.42 -13.52 31.17
N PRO A 287 2.74 -14.60 31.58
CA PRO A 287 2.43 -15.70 30.66
C PRO A 287 1.74 -15.13 29.42
N GLY A 288 2.39 -15.22 28.25
CA GLY A 288 1.89 -14.72 26.97
C GLY A 288 2.37 -13.32 26.54
N PHE A 289 3.24 -12.64 27.29
CA PHE A 289 3.90 -11.44 26.79
C PHE A 289 5.06 -11.81 25.85
N VAL A 290 4.94 -11.45 24.58
CA VAL A 290 5.98 -11.64 23.56
C VAL A 290 6.61 -10.29 23.24
N ASP A 291 7.93 -10.21 23.42
CA ASP A 291 8.74 -9.05 23.08
C ASP A 291 9.12 -9.12 21.60
N PHE A 292 8.41 -8.36 20.76
CA PHE A 292 8.57 -8.42 19.30
C PHE A 292 9.89 -7.83 18.80
N ASP A 293 10.60 -7.06 19.65
CA ASP A 293 11.95 -6.55 19.35
C ASP A 293 13.01 -7.68 19.33
N GLN A 294 12.66 -8.90 19.76
CA GLN A 294 13.52 -10.08 19.73
C GLN A 294 13.39 -10.91 18.45
N TYR A 295 12.48 -10.54 17.54
CA TYR A 295 12.20 -11.26 16.29
C TYR A 295 12.51 -10.44 15.03
N GLU A 296 13.30 -9.36 15.14
CA GLU A 296 13.94 -8.71 14.00
C GLU A 296 15.24 -9.40 13.54
#